data_AF-A0A8I1DKJ3-F1
#
_entry.id   AF-A0A8I1DKJ3-F1
#
_cell.length_a   1.000
_cell.length_b   1.000
_cell.length_c   1.000
_cell.angle_alpha   90.00
_cell.angle_beta   90.00
_cell.angle_gamma   90.00
#
_symmetry.space_group_name_H-M   'P 1'
#
loop_
_entity.id
_entity.type
_entity.pdbx_description
1 polymer ?
#
loop_
_entity_poly.entity_id
_entity_poly.type
_entity_poly.pdbx_seq_one_letter_code
_entity_poly.pdbx_strand_id
1 'polypeptide(L)'
;MRRLYFLVPDTQMAKAIVDDLLRARIIWRHIHVLADHSVALDQLPEASLLQSSDVVHALERGVALGGAAGALIGLVALVFPPAELVIAGGAVVGLTLAGAGFGAWTAAMIGIAEPNARLQRFREAIQEGQILIMADVPALREQEIEEMVAKHFPTADLEGAEPTTPIFP
;
A
#
# COMPACT_ATOMS: atom_id res chain seq x y z
N MET A 1 12.31 11.39 -7.23
CA MET A 1 11.91 10.25 -8.08
C MET A 1 10.43 10.40 -8.35
N ARG A 2 9.96 10.09 -9.56
CA ARG A 2 8.54 10.04 -9.90
C ARG A 2 8.19 8.62 -10.31
N ARG A 3 7.02 8.16 -9.90
CA ARG A 3 6.51 6.86 -10.30
C ARG A 3 5.68 7.01 -11.56
N LEU A 4 6.05 6.26 -12.59
CA LEU A 4 5.29 6.11 -13.83
C LEU A 4 4.46 4.84 -13.74
N TYR A 5 3.23 4.89 -14.26
CA TYR A 5 2.30 3.76 -14.35
C TYR A 5 2.06 3.42 -15.81
N PHE A 6 2.19 2.14 -16.16
CA PHE A 6 1.91 1.63 -17.50
C PHE A 6 0.96 0.44 -17.39
N LEU A 7 -0.17 0.49 -18.10
CA LEU A 7 -1.05 -0.66 -18.26
C LEU A 7 -0.71 -1.38 -19.57
N VAL A 8 -0.55 -2.70 -19.49
CA VAL A 8 -0.29 -3.55 -20.65
C VAL A 8 -1.24 -4.75 -20.68
N PRO A 9 -1.64 -5.21 -21.87
CA PRO A 9 -2.62 -6.29 -22.00
C PRO A 9 -2.02 -7.69 -21.80
N ASP A 10 -0.70 -7.85 -21.88
CA ASP A 10 -0.06 -9.16 -21.86
C ASP A 10 1.34 -9.17 -21.20
N THR A 11 1.76 -10.36 -20.77
CA THR A 11 3.02 -10.61 -20.07
C THR A 11 4.26 -10.44 -20.96
N GLN A 12 4.14 -10.67 -22.27
CA GLN A 12 5.27 -10.51 -23.19
C GLN A 12 5.62 -9.03 -23.39
N MET A 13 4.61 -8.19 -23.54
CA MET A 13 4.74 -6.73 -23.61
C MET A 13 5.23 -6.18 -22.28
N ALA A 14 4.75 -6.73 -21.15
CA ALA A 14 5.28 -6.38 -19.84
C ALA A 14 6.79 -6.67 -19.72
N LYS A 15 7.24 -7.85 -20.16
CA LYS A 15 8.65 -8.22 -20.16
C LYS A 15 9.49 -7.32 -21.07
N ALA A 16 8.99 -7.00 -22.25
CA ALA A 16 9.68 -6.12 -23.19
C ALA A 16 9.88 -4.70 -22.62
N ILE A 17 8.86 -4.14 -21.96
CA ILE A 17 8.96 -2.84 -21.28
C ILE A 17 9.96 -2.89 -20.13
N VAL A 18 9.92 -3.94 -19.31
CA VAL A 18 10.89 -4.11 -18.20
C VAL A 18 12.32 -4.19 -18.74
N ASP A 19 12.55 -4.93 -19.81
CA ASP A 19 13.87 -5.03 -20.46
C ASP A 19 14.35 -3.67 -21.00
N ASP A 20 13.46 -2.88 -21.59
CA ASP A 20 13.79 -1.53 -22.06
C ASP A 20 14.09 -0.56 -20.92
N LEU A 21 13.34 -0.63 -19.81
CA LEU A 21 13.62 0.15 -18.61
C LEU A 21 14.98 -0.21 -18.00
N LEU A 22 15.35 -1.50 -17.99
CA LEU A 22 16.67 -1.96 -17.55
C LEU A 22 17.78 -1.48 -18.49
N ARG A 23 17.56 -1.52 -19.81
CA ARG A 23 18.47 -0.93 -20.81
C ARG A 23 18.64 0.58 -20.61
N ALA A 24 17.56 1.28 -20.23
CA ALA A 24 17.57 2.70 -19.90
C ALA A 24 18.22 3.03 -18.54
N ARG A 25 18.81 2.03 -17.88
CA ARG A 25 19.53 2.11 -16.59
C ARG A 25 18.61 2.36 -15.38
N ILE A 26 17.33 2.03 -15.49
CA ILE A 26 16.44 1.93 -14.32
C ILE A 26 16.74 0.59 -13.64
N ILE A 27 17.02 0.63 -12.34
CA ILE A 27 17.44 -0.56 -11.59
C ILE A 27 16.22 -1.44 -11.32
N TRP A 28 16.39 -2.77 -11.31
CA TRP A 28 15.35 -3.75 -11.02
C TRP A 28 14.52 -3.45 -9.75
N ARG A 29 15.15 -2.93 -8.69
CA ARG A 29 14.47 -2.55 -7.43
C ARG A 29 13.49 -1.37 -7.57
N HIS A 30 13.59 -0.62 -8.67
CA HIS A 30 12.74 0.53 -8.98
C HIS A 30 11.64 0.18 -9.98
N ILE A 31 11.48 -1.10 -10.33
CA ILE A 31 10.45 -1.60 -11.24
C ILE A 31 9.61 -2.61 -10.47
N HIS A 32 8.30 -2.40 -10.47
CA HIS A 32 7.34 -3.27 -9.79
C HIS A 32 6.21 -3.62 -10.76
N VAL A 33 5.89 -4.91 -10.90
CA VAL A 33 4.82 -5.40 -11.78
C VAL A 33 3.71 -6.01 -10.94
N LEU A 34 2.48 -5.61 -11.20
CA LEU A 34 1.27 -6.11 -10.55
C LEU A 34 0.32 -6.70 -11.60
N ALA A 35 -0.17 -7.91 -11.37
CA ALA A 35 -1.18 -8.55 -12.20
C ALA A 35 -2.19 -9.30 -11.31
N ASP A 36 -3.29 -9.74 -11.90
CA ASP A 36 -4.26 -10.61 -11.22
C ASP A 36 -3.64 -11.98 -10.91
N HIS A 37 -4.13 -12.64 -9.85
CA HIS A 37 -3.61 -13.94 -9.39
C HIS A 37 -3.78 -15.06 -10.42
N SER A 38 -4.63 -14.86 -11.43
CA SER A 38 -4.82 -15.75 -12.57
C SER A 38 -3.71 -15.66 -13.63
N VAL A 39 -2.86 -14.62 -13.61
CA VAL A 39 -1.79 -14.39 -14.59
C VAL A 39 -0.45 -14.86 -14.01
N ALA A 40 0.19 -15.85 -14.67
CA ALA A 40 1.52 -16.31 -14.28
C ALA A 40 2.58 -15.25 -14.63
N LEU A 41 3.09 -14.55 -13.61
CA LEU A 41 4.20 -13.60 -13.71
C LEU A 41 5.56 -14.32 -13.65
N ASP A 42 5.77 -15.29 -14.53
CA ASP A 42 7.01 -16.05 -14.55
C ASP A 42 8.17 -15.14 -15.00
N GLN A 43 9.17 -14.93 -14.13
CA GLN A 43 10.37 -14.09 -14.33
C GLN A 43 10.18 -12.55 -14.33
N LEU A 44 9.05 -12.02 -13.85
CA LEU A 44 8.85 -10.58 -13.68
C LEU A 44 9.07 -10.13 -12.22
N PRO A 45 9.53 -8.89 -11.98
CA PRO A 45 9.64 -8.35 -10.63
C PRO A 45 8.25 -8.19 -10.02
N GLU A 46 7.82 -9.21 -9.28
CA GLU A 46 6.53 -9.22 -8.62
C GLU A 46 6.47 -8.08 -7.59
N ALA A 47 5.43 -7.26 -7.69
CA ALA A 47 5.19 -6.21 -6.71
C ALA A 47 4.93 -6.88 -5.35
N SER A 48 5.90 -6.81 -4.45
CA SER A 48 5.67 -7.09 -3.03
C SER A 48 4.70 -6.04 -2.51
N LEU A 49 3.39 -6.32 -2.60
CA LEU A 49 2.31 -5.48 -2.07
C LEU A 49 2.28 -5.44 -0.53
N LEU A 50 3.29 -6.01 0.13
CA LEU A 50 3.53 -5.88 1.57
C LEU A 50 4.35 -4.62 1.91
N GLN A 51 4.16 -3.55 1.16
CA GLN A 51 4.88 -2.29 1.31
C GLN A 51 4.30 -1.44 2.46
N SER A 52 4.39 -2.02 3.67
CA SER A 52 4.87 -1.48 4.96
C SER A 52 4.39 -0.12 5.51
N SER A 53 3.75 0.77 4.74
CA SER A 53 3.32 2.09 5.23
C SER A 53 1.86 2.08 5.70
N ASP A 54 0.97 1.47 4.92
CA ASP A 54 -0.47 1.48 5.22
C ASP A 54 -0.80 0.56 6.40
N VAL A 55 -0.12 -0.58 6.50
CA VAL A 55 -0.24 -1.49 7.65
C VAL A 55 0.24 -0.81 8.93
N VAL A 56 1.34 -0.06 8.89
CA VAL A 56 1.89 0.64 10.07
C VAL A 56 0.95 1.79 10.49
N HIS A 57 0.45 2.58 9.54
CA HIS A 57 -0.53 3.63 9.84
C HIS A 57 -1.87 3.08 10.34
N ALA A 58 -2.34 1.96 9.78
CA ALA A 58 -3.54 1.29 10.25
C ALA A 58 -3.33 0.77 11.68
N LEU A 59 -2.20 0.10 11.95
CA LEU A 59 -1.84 -0.40 13.27
C LEU A 59 -1.77 0.73 14.31
N GLU A 60 -1.13 1.86 13.97
CA GLU A 60 -1.03 3.03 14.84
C GLU A 60 -2.41 3.59 15.20
N ARG A 61 -3.29 3.76 14.20
CA ARG A 61 -4.67 4.20 14.43
C ARG A 61 -5.46 3.20 15.27
N GLY A 62 -5.27 1.90 15.03
CA GLY A 62 -5.89 0.82 15.81
C GLY A 62 -5.48 0.84 17.28
N VAL A 63 -4.17 0.95 17.55
CA VAL A 63 -3.61 1.07 18.90
C VAL A 63 -4.14 2.32 19.60
N ALA A 64 -4.13 3.48 18.92
CA ALA A 64 -4.57 4.74 19.49
C ALA A 64 -6.06 4.72 19.85
N LEU A 65 -6.92 4.30 18.92
CA LEU A 65 -8.37 4.24 19.12
C LEU A 65 -8.75 3.16 20.14
N GLY A 66 -8.15 1.97 20.06
CA GLY A 66 -8.39 0.87 20.98
C GLY A 66 -7.90 1.19 22.40
N GLY A 67 -6.73 1.81 22.53
CA GLY A 67 -6.18 2.26 23.81
C GLY A 67 -7.03 3.35 24.44
N ALA A 68 -7.45 4.36 23.67
CA ALA A 68 -8.34 5.42 24.16
C ALA A 68 -9.69 4.87 24.64
N ALA A 69 -10.30 3.94 23.87
CA ALA A 69 -11.53 3.28 24.27
C ALA A 69 -11.36 2.44 25.54
N GLY A 70 -10.27 1.66 25.64
CA GLY A 70 -9.94 0.87 26.82
C GLY A 70 -9.71 1.72 28.07
N ALA A 71 -9.03 2.86 27.92
CA ALA A 71 -8.80 3.83 29.00
C ALA A 71 -10.11 4.47 29.49
N LEU A 72 -10.99 4.88 28.56
CA LEU A 72 -12.31 5.43 28.91
C LEU A 72 -13.17 4.41 29.65
N ILE A 73 -13.23 3.16 29.17
CA ILE A 73 -13.94 2.08 29.85
C ILE A 73 -13.35 1.83 31.24
N GLY A 74 -12.01 1.82 31.36
CA GLY A 74 -11.32 1.67 32.64
C GLY A 74 -11.63 2.80 33.62
N LEU A 75 -11.67 4.05 33.16
CA LEU A 75 -12.05 5.20 33.99
C LEU A 75 -13.51 5.14 34.43
N VAL A 76 -14.44 4.75 33.54
CA VAL A 76 -15.85 4.56 33.89
C VAL A 76 -16.00 3.46 34.93
N ALA A 77 -15.29 2.33 34.77
CA ALA A 77 -15.30 1.24 35.75
C ALA A 77 -14.70 1.66 37.10
N LEU A 78 -13.72 2.57 37.11
CA LEU A 78 -13.16 3.12 38.35
C LEU A 78 -14.18 3.98 39.11
N VAL A 79 -14.96 4.79 38.41
CA VAL A 79 -16.00 5.66 39.01
C VAL A 79 -17.27 4.88 39.37
N PHE A 80 -17.63 3.90 38.55
CA PHE A 80 -18.80 3.05 38.71
C PHE A 80 -18.38 1.57 38.73
N PRO A 81 -17.84 1.08 39.85
CA PRO A 81 -17.36 -0.30 39.95
C PRO A 81 -18.53 -1.28 39.81
N PRO A 82 -18.55 -2.15 38.77
CA PRO A 82 -19.53 -3.21 38.69
C PRO A 82 -19.18 -4.28 39.74
N ALA A 83 -20.16 -4.66 40.56
CA ALA A 83 -20.12 -5.82 41.47
C ALA A 83 -19.08 -5.79 42.62
N GLU A 84 -19.03 -4.69 43.39
CA GLU A 84 -18.20 -4.56 44.61
C GLU A 84 -16.70 -4.86 44.42
N LEU A 85 -16.22 -4.94 43.18
CA LEU A 85 -14.82 -5.17 42.89
C LEU A 85 -14.02 -3.92 43.27
N VAL A 86 -12.97 -4.11 44.06
CA VAL A 86 -11.98 -3.05 44.31
C VAL A 86 -11.15 -2.86 43.05
N ILE A 87 -11.61 -1.96 42.19
CA ILE A 87 -10.91 -1.57 40.97
C ILE A 87 -9.80 -0.58 41.36
N ALA A 88 -8.57 -1.09 41.46
CA ALA A 88 -7.39 -0.25 41.64
C ALA A 88 -6.95 0.36 40.29
N GLY A 89 -6.09 1.39 40.32
CA GLY A 89 -5.58 2.05 39.10
C GLY A 89 -4.94 1.10 38.07
N GLY A 90 -4.46 -0.08 38.51
CA GLY A 90 -3.96 -1.13 37.62
C GLY A 90 -5.00 -1.71 36.66
N ALA A 91 -6.29 -1.68 37.01
CA ALA A 91 -7.37 -2.13 36.11
C ALA A 91 -7.55 -1.19 34.93
N VAL A 92 -7.38 0.13 35.13
CA VAL A 92 -7.42 1.13 34.05
C VAL A 92 -6.27 0.88 33.07
N VAL A 93 -5.06 0.65 33.59
CA VAL A 93 -3.88 0.31 32.78
C VAL A 93 -4.11 -1.00 32.02
N GLY A 94 -4.63 -2.03 32.69
CA GLY A 94 -4.93 -3.32 32.06
C GLY A 94 -5.96 -3.21 30.93
N LEU A 95 -7.05 -2.47 31.14
CA LEU A 95 -8.08 -2.26 30.11
C LEU A 95 -7.57 -1.39 28.95
N THR A 96 -6.72 -0.41 29.22
CA THR A 96 -6.06 0.39 28.18
C THR A 96 -5.16 -0.48 27.30
N LEU A 97 -4.33 -1.34 27.91
CA LEU A 97 -3.45 -2.26 27.18
C LEU A 97 -4.25 -3.31 26.40
N ALA A 98 -5.30 -3.87 26.99
CA ALA A 98 -6.18 -4.83 26.32
C ALA A 98 -6.91 -4.18 25.14
N GLY A 99 -7.44 -2.96 25.31
CA GLY A 99 -8.07 -2.19 24.25
C GLY A 99 -7.10 -1.84 23.12
N ALA A 100 -5.89 -1.41 23.45
CA ALA A 100 -4.83 -1.15 22.47
C ALA A 100 -4.44 -2.41 21.69
N GLY A 101 -4.30 -3.55 22.37
CA GLY A 101 -4.01 -4.84 21.73
C GLY A 101 -5.14 -5.30 20.80
N PHE A 102 -6.39 -5.18 21.25
CA PHE A 102 -7.56 -5.51 20.42
C PHE A 102 -7.68 -4.57 19.21
N GLY A 103 -7.48 -3.26 19.40
CA GLY A 103 -7.50 -2.29 18.33
C GLY A 103 -6.37 -2.48 17.32
N ALA A 104 -5.16 -2.85 17.77
CA ALA A 104 -4.06 -3.23 16.89
C ALA A 104 -4.40 -4.47 16.06
N TRP A 105 -5.01 -5.48 16.69
CA TRP A 105 -5.40 -6.71 16.00
C TRP A 105 -6.48 -6.47 14.95
N THR A 106 -7.55 -5.73 15.27
CA THR A 106 -8.61 -5.42 14.31
C THR A 106 -8.10 -4.53 13.18
N ALA A 107 -7.27 -3.53 13.49
CA ALA A 107 -6.67 -2.69 12.47
C ALA A 107 -5.65 -3.42 11.60
N ALA A 108 -4.96 -4.43 12.12
CA ALA A 108 -4.12 -5.31 11.30
C ALA A 108 -4.98 -6.13 10.32
N MET A 109 -6.12 -6.67 10.77
CA MET A 109 -7.04 -7.40 9.87
C MET A 109 -7.63 -6.51 8.77
N ILE A 110 -7.99 -5.27 9.10
CA ILE A 110 -8.56 -4.31 8.15
C ILE A 110 -7.45 -3.71 7.25
N GLY A 111 -6.28 -3.42 7.81
CA GLY A 111 -5.15 -2.82 7.10
C GLY A 111 -4.49 -3.74 6.07
N ILE A 112 -4.63 -5.07 6.23
CA ILE A 112 -4.27 -6.03 5.17
C ILE A 112 -5.26 -5.94 4.00
N ALA A 113 -6.49 -5.49 4.24
CA ALA A 113 -7.56 -5.43 3.26
C ALA A 113 -7.71 -4.05 2.59
N GLU A 114 -7.04 -2.99 3.05
CA GLU A 114 -7.11 -1.65 2.45
C GLU A 114 -6.05 -1.50 1.35
N PRO A 115 -6.42 -1.69 0.08
CA PRO A 115 -5.45 -1.71 -1.00
C PRO A 115 -5.24 -0.27 -1.40
N ASN A 116 -3.97 0.17 -1.38
CA ASN A 116 -3.49 1.52 -1.71
C ASN A 116 -4.49 2.26 -2.61
N ALA A 117 -5.12 3.33 -2.12
CA ALA A 117 -6.19 4.04 -2.83
C ALA A 117 -5.81 4.40 -4.28
N ARG A 118 -4.51 4.57 -4.55
CA ARG A 118 -3.94 4.81 -5.88
C ARG A 118 -4.07 3.64 -6.84
N LEU A 119 -3.97 2.39 -6.36
CA LEU A 119 -4.14 1.17 -7.13
C LEU A 119 -5.61 0.84 -7.40
N GLN A 120 -6.56 1.45 -6.67
CA GLN A 120 -7.99 1.21 -6.91
C GLN A 120 -8.42 1.60 -8.32
N ARG A 121 -7.84 2.66 -8.90
CA ARG A 121 -8.14 3.09 -10.27
C ARG A 121 -7.76 2.05 -11.33
N PHE A 122 -6.74 1.23 -11.06
CA PHE A 122 -6.23 0.21 -11.97
C PHE A 122 -6.83 -1.17 -11.69
N ARG A 123 -7.70 -1.28 -10.67
CA ARG A 123 -8.25 -2.58 -10.24
C ARG A 123 -9.11 -3.22 -11.31
N GLU A 124 -9.97 -2.45 -11.96
CA GLU A 124 -10.84 -2.95 -13.04
C GLU A 124 -10.00 -3.48 -14.19
N ALA A 125 -9.03 -2.69 -14.67
CA ALA A 125 -8.05 -3.10 -15.67
C ALA A 125 -7.31 -4.40 -15.30
N ILE A 126 -6.82 -4.50 -14.05
CA ILE A 126 -6.13 -5.71 -13.58
C ILE A 126 -7.06 -6.92 -13.55
N GLN A 127 -8.31 -6.75 -13.09
CA GLN A 127 -9.33 -7.81 -13.08
C GLN A 127 -9.74 -8.26 -14.49
N GLU A 128 -9.67 -7.35 -15.47
CA GLU A 128 -9.85 -7.66 -16.89
C GLU A 128 -8.65 -8.40 -17.51
N GLY A 129 -7.60 -8.67 -16.72
CA GLY A 129 -6.42 -9.43 -17.13
C GLY A 129 -5.25 -8.55 -17.60
N GLN A 130 -5.35 -7.23 -17.45
CA GLN A 130 -4.24 -6.33 -17.74
C GLN A 130 -3.18 -6.36 -16.62
N ILE A 131 -1.97 -5.97 -16.97
CA ILE A 131 -0.81 -5.96 -16.10
C ILE A 131 -0.39 -4.51 -15.89
N LEU A 132 -0.18 -4.12 -14.63
CA LEU A 132 0.29 -2.80 -14.25
C LEU A 132 1.79 -2.83 -13.97
N ILE A 133 2.55 -1.99 -14.65
CA ILE A 133 3.98 -1.78 -14.43
C ILE A 133 4.17 -0.42 -13.77
N MET A 134 4.90 -0.41 -12.66
CA MET A 134 5.27 0.79 -11.92
C MET A 134 6.79 0.97 -11.99
N ALA A 135 7.25 2.10 -12.51
CA ALA A 135 8.68 2.41 -12.61
C ALA A 135 9.02 3.71 -11.89
N ASP A 136 9.92 3.66 -10.91
CA ASP A 136 10.44 4.82 -10.21
C ASP A 136 11.61 5.42 -10.99
N VAL A 137 11.37 6.54 -11.67
CA VAL A 137 12.35 7.22 -12.52
C VAL A 137 12.84 8.55 -11.90
N PRO A 138 14.08 8.97 -12.18
CA PRO A 138 14.53 10.32 -11.82
C PRO A 138 13.68 11.39 -12.54
N ALA A 139 13.25 12.42 -11.81
CA ALA A 139 12.37 13.47 -12.36
C ALA A 139 12.96 14.18 -13.61
N LEU A 140 14.29 14.27 -13.70
CA LEU A 140 14.97 14.84 -14.87
C LEU A 140 14.87 13.97 -16.13
N ARG A 141 14.56 12.67 -16.00
CA ARG A 141 14.48 11.70 -17.11
C ARG A 141 13.06 11.20 -17.35
N GLU A 142 12.07 11.80 -16.70
CA GLU A 142 10.67 11.43 -16.83
C GLU A 142 10.20 11.48 -18.29
N GLN A 143 10.34 12.64 -18.93
CA GLN A 143 9.93 12.84 -20.33
C GLN A 143 10.68 11.92 -21.30
N GLU A 144 11.99 11.72 -21.09
CA GLU A 144 12.82 10.83 -21.91
C GLU A 144 12.29 9.38 -21.88
N ILE A 145 11.95 8.89 -20.68
CA ILE A 145 11.46 7.52 -20.48
C ILE A 145 10.01 7.38 -20.96
N GLU A 146 9.17 8.39 -20.71
CA GLU A 146 7.79 8.41 -21.19
C GLU A 146 7.72 8.38 -22.71
N GLU A 147 8.49 9.23 -23.39
CA GLU A 147 8.59 9.24 -24.86
C GLU A 147 9.17 7.93 -25.42
N MET A 148 10.19 7.36 -24.76
CA MET A 148 10.77 6.09 -25.15
C MET A 148 9.72 4.96 -25.09
N VAL A 149 8.94 4.88 -24.02
CA VAL A 149 7.91 3.85 -23.86
C VAL A 149 6.75 4.09 -24.83
N ALA A 150 6.28 5.33 -24.97
CA ALA A 150 5.24 5.71 -25.94
C ALA A 150 5.61 5.32 -27.37
N LYS A 151 6.89 5.48 -27.74
CA LYS A 151 7.39 5.19 -29.08
C LYS A 151 7.55 3.70 -29.36
N HIS A 152 7.94 2.90 -28.37
CA HIS A 152 8.13 1.46 -28.54
C HIS A 152 6.84 0.66 -28.33
N PHE A 153 5.90 1.17 -27.52
CA PHE A 153 4.67 0.47 -27.13
C PHE A 153 3.45 1.39 -27.22
N PRO A 154 2.93 1.67 -28.43
CA PRO A 154 1.79 2.57 -28.63
C PRO A 154 0.45 2.06 -28.08
N THR A 155 0.40 0.80 -27.62
CA THR A 155 -0.77 0.16 -26.99
C THR A 155 -0.70 0.19 -25.46
N ALA A 156 0.42 0.63 -24.87
CA ALA A 156 0.49 0.84 -23.42
C ALA A 156 -0.26 2.13 -23.08
N ASP A 157 -1.26 2.04 -22.20
CA ASP A 157 -1.97 3.24 -21.76
C ASP A 157 -1.08 4.00 -20.75
N LEU A 158 -0.71 5.21 -21.13
CA LEU A 158 0.16 6.10 -20.36
C LEU A 158 -0.71 6.96 -19.46
N GLU A 159 -0.97 6.47 -18.26
CA GLU A 159 -1.77 7.15 -17.24
C GLU A 159 -0.99 8.27 -16.51
N GLY A 160 0.19 8.63 -17.04
CA GLY A 160 1.01 9.76 -16.62
C GLY A 160 1.79 9.57 -15.31
N ALA A 161 2.76 10.45 -15.10
CA ALA A 161 3.56 10.51 -13.88
C ALA A 161 2.81 11.18 -12.72
N GLU A 162 2.96 10.65 -11.50
CA GLU A 162 2.35 11.26 -10.32
C GLU A 162 2.72 12.74 -10.17
N PRO A 163 1.76 13.65 -9.92
CA PRO A 163 2.04 14.96 -9.36
C PRO A 163 2.73 14.77 -8.00
N THR A 164 3.79 15.52 -7.76
CA THR A 164 4.51 15.53 -6.48
C THR A 164 3.52 15.82 -5.35
N THR A 165 3.15 14.81 -4.56
CA THR A 165 2.50 15.06 -3.27
C THR A 165 3.61 15.53 -2.34
N PRO A 166 3.61 16.80 -1.88
CA PRO A 166 4.67 17.30 -1.01
C PRO A 166 4.69 16.44 0.27
N ILE A 167 5.83 15.81 0.52
CA ILE A 167 6.09 15.09 1.76
C ILE A 167 6.47 16.15 2.79
N PHE A 168 5.48 16.86 3.32
CA PHE A 168 5.66 17.63 4.53
C PHE A 168 4.50 17.34 5.49
N PRO A 169 4.80 17.25 6.80
CA PRO A 169 3.90 16.74 7.84
C PRO A 169 2.70 17.64 8.11
#